data_AF-A0A2P2MY34-F1
#
_entry.id   AF-A0A2P2MY34-F1
#
_cell.length_a   1.000
_cell.length_b   1.000
_cell.length_c   1.000
_cell.angle_alpha   90.00
_cell.angle_beta   90.00
_cell.angle_gamma   90.00
#
_symmetry.space_group_name_H-M   'P 1'
#
loop_
_entity.id
_entity.type
_entity.pdbx_description
1 polymer ?
#
loop_
_entity_poly.entity_id
_entity_poly.type
_entity_poly.pdbx_seq_one_letter_code
_entity_poly.pdbx_strand_id
1 'polypeptide(L)' 'MTAWKVISPFIDSKTKKKINFVEDKKLISTLLDDIDEGQLPVVYGGKLSLVPIQDN' A
#
# COMPACT_ATOMS: atom_id res chain seq x y z
N MET A 1 13.75 -0.37 8.65
CA MET A 1 14.07 0.93 9.32
C MET A 1 15.27 1.67 8.71
N THR A 2 16.32 0.99 8.21
CA THR A 2 17.53 1.66 7.70
C THR A 2 17.25 2.63 6.55
N ALA A 3 16.53 2.19 5.50
CA ALA A 3 16.14 3.08 4.40
C ALA A 3 15.23 4.24 4.87
N TRP A 4 14.31 3.98 5.80
CA TRP A 4 13.43 5.01 6.37
C TRP A 4 14.21 6.12 7.07
N LYS A 5 15.28 5.82 7.80
CA LYS A 5 16.11 6.85 8.44
C LYS A 5 16.81 7.77 7.43
N VAL A 6 17.18 7.25 6.26
CA VAL A 6 17.81 8.03 5.19
C VAL A 6 16.80 8.92 4.46
N ILE A 7 15.58 8.41 4.23
CA ILE A 7 14.54 9.11 3.46
C ILE A 7 13.72 10.09 4.33
N SER A 8 13.46 9.72 5.58
CA SER A 8 12.58 10.48 6.48
C SER A 8 12.96 11.96 6.67
N PRO A 9 14.23 12.41 6.63
CA PRO A 9 14.55 13.85 6.73
C PRO A 9 13.90 14.69 5.62
N PHE A 10 13.61 14.09 4.46
CA PHE A 10 13.00 14.77 3.31
C PHE A 10 11.47 14.77 3.32
N ILE A 11 10.84 14.12 4.31
CA ILE A 11 9.38 13.99 4.42
C ILE A 11 8.89 14.87 5.58
N ASP A 12 7.84 15.65 5.36
CA ASP A 12 7.23 16.49 6.38
C ASP A 12 6.54 15.67 7.49
N SER A 13 6.31 16.31 8.64
CA SER A 13 5.75 15.63 9.81
C SER A 13 4.30 15.20 9.64
N LYS A 14 3.51 15.86 8.78
CA LYS A 14 2.13 15.47 8.48
C LYS A 14 2.10 14.21 7.62
N THR A 15 2.98 14.11 6.63
CA THR A 15 3.10 12.92 5.78
C THR A 15 3.67 11.73 6.56
N LYS A 16 4.69 11.94 7.41
CA LYS A 16 5.24 10.89 8.29
C LYS A 16 4.17 10.20 9.14
N LYS A 17 3.19 10.95 9.64
CA LYS A 17 2.09 10.42 10.47
C LYS A 17 1.10 9.54 9.71
N LYS A 18 1.09 9.59 8.36
CA LYS A 18 0.19 8.79 7.51
C LYS A 18 0.82 7.48 7.02
N ILE A 19 2.10 7.25 7.32
CA ILE A 19 2.83 6.08 6.84
C ILE A 19 2.74 4.98 7.90
N ASN A 20 2.02 3.91 7.57
CA ASN A 20 1.89 2.72 8.40
C ASN A 20 2.83 1.63 7.89
N PHE A 21 3.74 1.17 8.75
CA PHE A 21 4.60 0.03 8.43
C PHE A 21 3.86 -1.26 8.77
N VAL A 22 3.65 -2.08 7.76
CA VAL A 22 2.93 -3.35 7.87
C VAL A 22 3.90 -4.49 7.60
N GLU A 23 3.80 -5.57 8.37
CA GLU A 23 4.54 -6.80 8.14
C GLU A 23 3.96 -7.57 6.95
N ASP A 24 4.80 -8.22 6.14
CA ASP A 24 4.36 -8.95 4.93
C ASP A 24 3.22 -9.94 5.20
N LYS A 25 3.28 -10.64 6.36
CA LYS A 25 2.26 -11.62 6.78
C LYS A 25 0.88 -11.00 7.03
N LYS A 26 0.83 -9.70 7.33
CA LYS A 26 -0.39 -8.95 7.66
C LYS A 26 -0.77 -7.95 6.56
N LEU A 27 -0.01 -7.91 5.45
CA LEU A 27 -0.21 -6.94 4.39
C LEU A 27 -1.62 -7.03 3.81
N ILE A 28 -2.05 -8.23 3.44
CA ILE A 28 -3.35 -8.46 2.82
C ILE A 28 -4.49 -8.10 3.79
N SER A 29 -4.46 -8.60 5.02
CA SER A 29 -5.51 -8.32 6.00
C SER A 29 -5.63 -6.83 6.30
N THR A 30 -4.50 -6.14 6.45
CA THR A 30 -4.49 -4.70 6.72
C THR A 30 -5.06 -3.89 5.55
N LEU A 31 -4.77 -4.29 4.31
CA LEU A 31 -5.33 -3.63 3.13
C LEU A 31 -6.84 -3.87 3.01
N LEU A 32 -7.32 -5.07 3.33
CA LEU A 32 -8.74 -5.42 3.28
C LEU A 32 -9.57 -4.76 4.40
N ASP A 33 -8.94 -4.41 5.53
CA ASP A 33 -9.60 -3.67 6.61
C ASP A 33 -9.95 -2.23 6.17
N ASP A 34 -9.12 -1.61 5.33
CA ASP A 34 -9.26 -0.22 4.88
C ASP A 34 -9.83 -0.07 3.46
N ILE A 35 -9.75 -1.11 2.61
CA ILE A 35 -10.11 -1.09 1.20
C ILE A 35 -11.06 -2.25 0.89
N ASP A 36 -12.19 -1.94 0.23
CA ASP A 36 -13.14 -2.95 -0.22
C ASP A 36 -12.49 -3.97 -1.18
N GLU A 37 -12.82 -5.25 -1.01
CA GLU A 37 -12.30 -6.35 -1.81
C GLU A 37 -12.49 -6.15 -3.31
N GLY A 38 -13.60 -5.54 -3.74
CA GLY A 38 -13.90 -5.30 -5.16
C GLY A 38 -13.07 -4.18 -5.79
N GLN A 39 -12.42 -3.35 -4.97
CA GLN A 39 -11.55 -2.26 -5.41
C GLN A 39 -10.06 -2.61 -5.29
N LEU A 40 -9.73 -3.64 -4.50
CA LEU A 40 -8.36 -4.08 -4.31
C LEU A 40 -7.96 -5.06 -5.43
N PRO A 41 -6.80 -4.87 -6.09
CA PRO A 41 -6.30 -5.81 -7.08
C PRO A 41 -6.09 -7.22 -6.53
N VAL A 42 -6.26 -8.23 -7.39
CA VAL A 42 -6.06 -9.64 -7.03
C VAL A 42 -4.66 -9.91 -6.46
N VAL A 43 -3.63 -9.22 -6.96
CA VAL A 43 -2.24 -9.36 -6.48
C VAL A 43 -2.04 -8.93 -5.02
N TYR A 44 -2.98 -8.15 -4.46
CA TYR A 44 -2.98 -7.70 -3.08
C TYR A 44 -4.07 -8.39 -2.23
N GLY A 45 -4.72 -9.41 -2.77
CA GLY A 45 -5.74 -10.21 -2.07
C GLY A 45 -7.19 -9.76 -2.28
N GLY A 46 -7.45 -8.80 -3.18
CA GLY A 46 -8.81 -8.43 -3.57
C GLY A 46 -9.33 -9.16 -4.80
N LYS A 47 -10.31 -8.57 -5.49
CA LYS A 47 -11.04 -9.15 -6.64
C LYS A 47 -10.93 -8.31 -7.91
N LEU A 48 -10.29 -7.14 -7.87
CA LEU A 48 -10.17 -6.26 -9.03
C LEU A 48 -9.16 -6.83 -10.05
N SER A 49 -9.64 -7.08 -11.27
CA SER A 49 -8.79 -7.48 -12.40
C SER A 49 -8.12 -6.25 -13.02
N LEU A 50 -6.80 -6.28 -13.14
CA LEU A 50 -6.04 -5.19 -13.77
C LEU A 50 -6.16 -5.28 -15.30
N VAL A 51 -6.37 -4.14 -15.95
CA VAL A 51 -6.41 -4.02 -17.41
C VAL A 51 -5.19 -3.23 -17.88
N PRO A 52 -4.44 -3.69 -18.90
CA PRO A 52 -3.30 -2.95 -19.46
C PRO A 52 -3.72 -1.58 -19.99
N ILE A 53 -2.88 -0.56 -19.76
CA ILE A 53 -3.13 0.82 -20.23
C ILE A 53 -2.70 1.01 -21.70
N GLN A 54 -1.83 0.14 -22.22
CA GLN A 54 -1.14 0.31 -23.51
C GLN A 54 -1.97 -0.05 -24.75
N ASP A 55 -3.14 -0.70 -24.60
CA ASP A 55 -3.95 -1.20 -25.72
C ASP A 55 -5.10 -0.24 -26.13
N ASN A 56 -4.94 1.07 -25.90
CA ASN A 56 -5.97 2.08 -26.21
C ASN A 56 -5.48 3.18 -27.16
#